data_AF-A0A1I1Z5K9-F1
#
_entry.id   AF-A0A1I1Z5K9-F1
#
_cell.length_a   1.000
_cell.length_b   1.000
_cell.length_c   1.000
_cell.angle_alpha   90.00
_cell.angle_beta   90.00
_cell.angle_gamma   90.00
#
_symmetry.space_group_name_H-M   'P 1'
#
loop_
_entity.id
_entity.type
_entity.pdbx_description
1 polymer ?
#
loop_
_entity_poly.entity_id
_entity_poly.type
_entity_poly.pdbx_seq_one_letter_code
_entity_poly.pdbx_strand_id
1 'polypeptide(L)' 'MKLPVLVPLLLGVSGLLSWSIVFKYRKAWGQELGPYAICARLLKEDRAWGWLLILSQFLGVAIGAYALYLINVR' A
#
# COMPACT_ATOMS: atom_id res chain seq x y z
N MET A 1 20.93 3.27 10.84
CA MET A 1 19.60 3.65 11.39
C MET A 1 19.07 2.50 12.23
N LYS A 2 18.45 2.76 13.39
CA LYS A 2 17.91 1.69 14.26
C LYS A 2 16.70 1.04 13.59
N LEU A 3 16.64 -0.30 13.61
CA LEU A 3 15.51 -1.10 13.10
C LEU A 3 14.11 -0.57 13.49
N PRO A 4 13.85 -0.13 14.73
CA PRO A 4 12.55 0.44 15.13
C PRO A 4 12.17 1.75 14.44
N VAL A 5 13.13 2.46 13.82
CA VAL A 5 12.85 3.67 13.03
C VAL A 5 12.59 3.32 11.56
N LEU A 6 13.18 2.24 11.06
CA LEU A 6 13.01 1.78 9.69
C LEU A 6 11.60 1.21 9.45
N VAL A 7 11.06 0.48 10.42
CA VAL A 7 9.75 -0.19 10.32
C VAL A 7 8.58 0.79 10.11
N PRO A 8 8.42 1.86 10.92
CA PRO A 8 7.39 2.88 10.68
C PRO A 8 7.60 3.64 9.36
N LEU A 9 8.86 3.86 8.96
CA LEU A 9 9.19 4.54 7.71
C LEU A 9 8.72 3.72 6.50
N LEU A 10 8.99 2.41 6.48
CA LEU A 10 8.56 1.52 5.41
C LEU A 10 7.02 1.38 5.36
N LEU A 11 6.37 1.37 6.51
CA LEU A 11 4.89 1.43 6.63
C LEU A 11 4.33 2.74 6.03
N GLY A 12 4.93 3.87 6.36
CA GLY A 12 4.53 5.17 5.82
C GLY A 12 4.74 5.27 4.32
N VAL A 13 5.91 4.84 3.81
CA VAL A 13 6.23 4.88 2.38
C VAL A 13 5.32 3.95 1.57
N SER A 14 5.07 2.73 2.06
CA SER A 14 4.15 1.79 1.38
C SER A 14 2.72 2.31 1.33
N GLY A 15 2.23 2.92 2.42
CA GLY A 15 0.92 3.57 2.47
C GLY A 15 0.82 4.80 1.56
N LEU A 16 1.86 5.64 1.48
CA LEU A 16 1.90 6.79 0.56
C LEU A 16 1.92 6.34 -0.90
N LEU A 17 2.67 5.28 -1.21
CA LEU A 17 2.75 4.74 -2.56
C LEU A 17 1.39 4.23 -3.02
N SER A 18 0.70 3.41 -2.20
CA SER A 18 -0.62 2.88 -2.53
C SER A 18 -1.66 3.99 -2.68
N TRP A 19 -1.67 4.98 -1.79
CA TRP A 19 -2.57 6.14 -1.91
C TRP A 19 -2.27 7.03 -3.13
N SER A 20 -1.01 7.20 -3.51
CA SER A 20 -0.65 8.00 -4.69
C SER A 20 -1.18 7.38 -5.99
N ILE A 21 -1.15 6.05 -6.08
CA ILE A 21 -1.72 5.29 -7.20
C ILE A 21 -3.24 5.46 -7.20
N VAL A 22 -3.89 5.23 -6.06
CA VAL A 22 -5.34 5.41 -5.92
C VAL A 22 -5.77 6.82 -6.33
N PHE A 23 -5.08 7.87 -5.86
CA PHE A 23 -5.43 9.25 -6.18
C PHE A 23 -5.23 9.58 -7.66
N LYS A 24 -4.11 9.12 -8.25
CA LYS A 24 -3.81 9.29 -9.68
C LYS A 24 -4.92 8.70 -10.56
N TYR A 25 -5.34 7.47 -10.27
CA TYR A 25 -6.36 6.78 -11.07
C TYR A 25 -7.78 7.24 -10.76
N ARG A 26 -8.06 7.64 -9.52
CA ARG A 26 -9.34 8.27 -9.16
C ARG A 26 -9.57 9.57 -9.94
N LYS A 27 -8.55 10.42 -10.03
CA LYS A 27 -8.59 11.65 -10.82
C LYS A 27 -8.71 11.38 -12.32
N ALA A 28 -7.97 10.39 -12.84
CA ALA A 28 -7.97 10.06 -14.27
C ALA A 28 -9.30 9.43 -14.76
N TRP A 29 -9.99 8.68 -13.91
CA TRP A 29 -11.21 7.95 -14.29
C TRP A 29 -12.52 8.63 -13.87
N GLY A 30 -12.44 9.81 -13.24
CA GLY A 30 -13.61 10.67 -13.02
C GLY A 30 -14.72 10.07 -12.15
N GLN A 31 -14.42 9.14 -11.22
CA GLN A 31 -15.43 8.52 -10.37
C GLN A 31 -15.04 8.43 -8.89
N GLU A 32 -16.06 8.44 -8.04
CA GLU A 32 -16.09 8.09 -6.62
C GLU A 32 -15.81 6.59 -6.35
N LEU A 33 -14.99 5.95 -7.18
CA LEU A 33 -14.65 4.55 -6.99
C LEU A 33 -13.77 4.41 -5.75
N GLY A 34 -14.21 3.55 -4.83
CA GLY A 34 -13.41 3.15 -3.68
C GLY A 34 -12.08 2.51 -4.12
N PRO A 35 -11.06 2.49 -3.24
CA PRO A 35 -9.74 1.97 -3.55
C PRO A 35 -9.75 0.53 -4.06
N TYR A 36 -10.70 -0.30 -3.59
CA TYR A 36 -10.89 -1.67 -4.06
C TYR A 36 -11.27 -1.75 -5.55
N ALA A 37 -12.21 -0.90 -6.00
CA ALA A 37 -12.66 -0.91 -7.39
C ALA A 37 -11.57 -0.39 -8.35
N ILE A 38 -10.75 0.57 -7.90
CA ILE A 38 -9.57 1.03 -8.65
C ILE A 38 -8.56 -0.10 -8.80
N CYS A 39 -8.28 -0.86 -7.72
CA CYS A 39 -7.36 -2.00 -7.78
C CYS A 39 -7.88 -3.09 -8.73
N ALA A 40 -9.16 -3.48 -8.61
CA ALA A 40 -9.77 -4.49 -9.47
C ALA A 40 -9.72 -4.09 -10.96
N ARG A 41 -9.94 -2.80 -11.25
CA ARG A 41 -9.84 -2.28 -12.62
C ARG A 41 -8.39 -2.26 -13.13
N LEU A 42 -7.43 -1.84 -12.30
CA LEU A 42 -6.01 -1.86 -12.67
C LEU A 42 -5.49 -3.27 -12.96
N LEU A 43 -5.94 -4.26 -12.21
CA LEU A 43 -5.62 -5.68 -12.45
C LEU A 43 -6.28 -6.18 -13.74
N LYS A 44 -7.54 -5.80 -13.99
CA LYS A 44 -8.24 -6.17 -15.22
C LYS A 44 -7.65 -5.54 -16.47
N GLU A 45 -7.06 -4.36 -16.36
CA GLU A 45 -6.35 -3.67 -17.46
C GLU A 45 -4.87 -4.12 -17.59
N ASP A 46 -4.44 -5.17 -16.88
CA ASP A 46 -3.04 -5.65 -16.83
C ASP A 46 -2.00 -4.54 -16.59
N ARG A 47 -2.40 -3.50 -15.85
CA ARG A 47 -1.51 -2.39 -15.52
C ARG A 47 -0.57 -2.86 -14.42
N ALA A 48 0.74 -2.71 -14.63
CA ALA A 48 1.77 -2.94 -13.61
C ALA A 48 1.46 -2.24 -12.26
N TRP A 49 0.75 -1.10 -12.31
CA TRP A 49 0.30 -0.35 -11.14
C TRP A 49 -0.70 -1.11 -10.25
N GLY A 50 -1.53 -2.00 -10.78
CA GLY A 50 -2.43 -2.85 -10.00
C GLY A 50 -1.66 -3.86 -9.17
N TRP A 51 -0.68 -4.53 -9.80
CA TRP A 51 0.24 -5.45 -9.11
C TRP A 51 1.09 -4.74 -8.06
N LEU A 52 1.54 -3.51 -8.32
CA LEU A 52 2.27 -2.68 -7.35
C LEU A 52 1.39 -2.30 -6.14
N LEU A 53 0.10 -2.04 -6.37
CA LEU A 53 -0.88 -1.79 -5.31
C LEU A 53 -1.08 -3.02 -4.42
N ILE A 54 -1.19 -4.22 -5.01
CA ILE A 54 -1.24 -5.47 -4.25
C ILE A 54 0.03 -5.66 -3.43
N LEU A 55 1.20 -5.52 -4.06
CA LEU A 55 2.50 -5.75 -3.42
C LEU A 55 2.72 -4.80 -2.25
N SER A 56 2.37 -3.51 -2.40
CA SER A 56 2.46 -2.53 -1.31
C SER A 56 1.55 -2.88 -0.11
N GLN A 57 0.37 -3.46 -0.35
CA GLN A 57 -0.51 -3.92 0.73
C GLN A 57 0.06 -5.14 1.47
N PHE A 58 0.62 -6.12 0.75
CA PHE A 58 1.30 -7.26 1.39
C PHE A 58 2.49 -6.82 2.24
N LEU A 59 3.31 -5.91 1.73
CA LEU A 59 4.41 -5.29 2.48
C LEU A 59 3.89 -4.56 3.72
N GLY A 60 2.84 -3.76 3.59
CA GLY A 60 2.23 -3.04 4.72
C GLY A 60 1.77 -3.99 5.83
N VAL A 61 1.12 -5.11 5.48
CA VAL A 61 0.69 -6.13 6.46
C VAL A 61 1.88 -6.81 7.13
N ALA A 62 2.90 -7.21 6.36
CA ALA A 62 4.08 -7.87 6.91
C ALA A 62 4.86 -6.94 7.87
N ILE A 63 5.04 -5.68 7.49
CA ILE A 63 5.72 -4.67 8.31
C ILE A 63 4.87 -4.35 9.55
N GLY A 64 3.55 -4.24 9.42
CA GLY A 64 2.63 -4.04 10.55
C GLY A 64 2.64 -5.19 11.54
N ALA A 65 2.62 -6.43 11.07
CA ALA A 65 2.75 -7.63 11.91
C ALA A 65 4.10 -7.65 12.63
N TYR A 66 5.18 -7.29 11.94
CA TYR A 66 6.51 -7.20 12.55
C TYR A 66 6.60 -6.08 13.60
N ALA A 67 5.97 -4.92 13.35
CA ALA A 67 5.87 -3.85 14.33
C ALA A 67 5.13 -4.30 15.60
N LEU A 68 4.00 -5.00 15.44
CA LEU A 68 3.25 -5.58 16.56
C LEU A 68 4.07 -6.61 17.34
N TYR A 69 4.84 -7.46 16.65
CA TYR A 69 5.77 -8.39 17.28
C TYR A 69 6.83 -7.67 18.11
N LEU A 70 7.43 -6.61 17.57
CA LEU A 70 8.43 -5.81 18.28
C LEU A 70 7.87 -5.09 19.51
N ILE A 71 6.57 -4.76 19.54
CA ILE A 71 5.93 -4.08 20.67
C ILE A 71 5.46 -5.07 21.75
N ASN A 72 4.96 -6.25 21.34
CA ASN A 72 4.29 -7.18 22.26
C ASN A 72 5.19 -8.33 22.75
N VAL A 73 6.22 -8.70 21.98
CA VAL A 73 7.06 -9.88 22.31
C VAL A 73 8.48 -9.47 22.72
N ARG A 74 8.96 -8.33 22.22
CA ARG A 74 10.31 -7.82 22.46
C ARG A 74 10.28 -6.60 23.35
#